data_AF-A0A354LZT2-F1
#
_entry.id   AF-A0A354LZT2-F1
#
_cell.length_a   1.000
_cell.length_b   1.000
_cell.length_c   1.000
_cell.angle_alpha   90.00
_cell.angle_beta   90.00
_cell.angle_gamma   90.00
#
_symmetry.space_group_name_H-M   'P 1'
#
loop_
_entity.id
_entity.type
_entity.pdbx_description
1 polymer ?
#
loop_
_entity_poly.entity_id
_entity_poly.type
_entity_poly.pdbx_seq_one_letter_code
_entity_poly.pdbx_strand_id
1 'polypeptide(L)'
;PVDLVCAVKNRKGEKYNLPDFVDKNTGFISLKSKNGKELKALELPGLWNGAMSDWNTVFVEVPISTFNPVKTVNDLLREQHQ
;
A
#
# COMPACT_ATOMS: atom_id res chain seq x y z
N PRO A 1 3.67 -6.37 -3.27
CA PRO A 1 3.83 -6.27 -1.81
C PRO A 1 5.03 -5.41 -1.55
N VAL A 2 4.86 -4.43 -0.69
CA VAL A 2 5.91 -3.50 -0.35
C VAL A 2 6.03 -3.58 1.15
N ASP A 3 7.21 -3.90 1.63
CA ASP A 3 7.52 -3.77 3.05
C ASP A 3 7.73 -2.29 3.34
N LEU A 4 7.00 -1.78 4.33
CA LEU A 4 7.03 -0.36 4.68
C LEU A 4 7.72 -0.18 6.02
N VAL A 5 8.80 0.60 6.02
CA VAL A 5 9.48 1.04 7.24
C VAL A 5 9.23 2.54 7.42
N CYS A 6 8.50 2.91 8.46
CA CYS A 6 8.12 4.30 8.71
C CYS A 6 8.89 4.91 9.89
N ALA A 7 9.58 6.02 9.65
CA ALA A 7 10.04 6.90 10.72
C ALA A 7 8.90 7.81 11.18
N VAL A 8 8.29 7.49 12.33
CA VAL A 8 7.12 8.24 12.86
C VAL A 8 7.49 9.46 13.72
N LYS A 9 8.79 9.80 13.78
CA LYS A 9 9.31 10.91 14.57
C LYS A 9 10.24 11.78 13.74
N ASN A 10 10.23 13.08 14.01
CA ASN A 10 11.12 14.03 13.38
C ASN A 10 12.53 14.00 13.99
N ARG A 11 13.44 14.83 13.45
CA ARG A 11 14.84 14.94 13.92
C ARG A 11 14.99 15.34 15.40
N LYS A 12 13.96 15.95 16.00
CA LYS A 12 13.92 16.33 17.43
C LYS A 12 13.32 15.23 18.32
N GLY A 13 12.85 14.13 17.74
CA GLY A 13 12.18 13.03 18.46
C GLY A 13 10.68 13.23 18.66
N GLU A 14 10.10 14.30 18.12
CA GLU A 14 8.66 14.60 18.21
C GLU A 14 7.90 13.73 17.21
N LYS A 15 6.73 13.22 17.59
CA LYS A 15 5.92 12.39 16.69
C LYS A 15 5.27 13.25 15.61
N TYR A 16 5.23 12.73 14.39
CA TYR A 16 4.39 13.30 13.33
C TYR A 16 2.93 12.99 13.61
N ASN A 17 2.05 13.94 13.33
CA ASN A 17 0.61 13.71 13.22
C ASN A 17 0.28 13.30 11.78
N LEU A 18 0.39 12.00 11.49
CA LEU A 18 0.24 11.46 10.12
C LEU A 18 -1.06 11.88 9.38
N PRO A 19 -2.23 12.05 10.05
CA PRO A 19 -3.43 12.57 9.40
C PRO A 19 -3.27 13.94 8.72
N ASP A 20 -2.29 14.75 9.13
CA ASP A 20 -2.01 16.05 8.49
C ASP A 20 -1.39 15.89 7.09
N PHE A 21 -0.93 14.69 6.76
CA PHE A 21 -0.27 14.33 5.50
C PHE A 21 -1.16 13.45 4.61
N VAL A 22 -2.48 13.57 4.77
CA VAL A 22 -3.49 12.89 3.94
C VAL A 22 -4.10 13.92 2.98
N ASP A 23 -3.93 13.71 1.67
CA ASP A 23 -4.61 14.54 0.67
C ASP A 23 -6.06 14.09 0.47
N LYS A 24 -6.99 14.81 1.09
CA LYS A 24 -8.43 14.53 1.04
C LYS A 24 -9.06 14.80 -0.33
N ASN A 25 -8.37 15.48 -1.24
CA ASN A 25 -8.85 15.73 -2.59
C ASN A 25 -8.54 14.58 -3.56
N THR A 26 -7.71 13.63 -3.13
CA THR A 26 -7.40 12.43 -3.91
C THR A 26 -8.37 11.29 -3.61
N GLY A 27 -8.46 10.34 -4.54
CA GLY A 27 -9.36 9.20 -4.46
C GLY A 27 -9.51 8.54 -5.82
N PHE A 28 -9.89 7.28 -5.83
CA PHE A 28 -9.98 6.50 -7.08
C PHE A 28 -11.36 5.89 -7.22
N ILE A 29 -11.91 5.96 -8.42
CA ILE A 29 -13.12 5.24 -8.75
C ILE A 29 -12.70 3.86 -9.28
N SER A 30 -12.99 2.81 -8.52
CA SER A 30 -12.79 1.44 -8.95
C SER A 30 -14.12 0.83 -9.42
N LEU A 31 -14.03 0.02 -10.48
CA LEU A 31 -15.16 -0.80 -10.92
C LEU A 31 -15.09 -2.12 -10.17
N LYS A 32 -16.17 -2.46 -9.48
CA LYS A 32 -16.30 -3.74 -8.76
C LYS A 32 -17.57 -4.43 -9.24
N SER A 33 -17.63 -5.74 -9.06
CA SER A 33 -18.87 -6.49 -9.18
C SER A 33 -19.26 -7.02 -7.79
N LYS A 34 -20.54 -6.94 -7.46
CA LYS A 34 -21.10 -7.57 -6.25
C LYS A 34 -22.41 -8.23 -6.63
N ASN A 35 -22.52 -9.53 -6.38
CA ASN A 35 -23.69 -10.34 -6.70
C ASN A 35 -24.13 -10.21 -8.17
N GLY A 36 -23.18 -10.19 -9.10
CA GLY A 36 -23.45 -10.07 -10.54
C GLY A 36 -23.81 -8.65 -11.02
N LYS A 37 -23.84 -7.65 -10.14
CA LYS A 37 -24.08 -6.25 -10.51
C LYS A 37 -22.78 -5.45 -10.51
N GLU A 38 -22.54 -4.72 -11.60
CA GLU A 38 -21.45 -3.75 -11.66
C GLU A 38 -21.74 -2.54 -10.78
N LEU A 39 -20.71 -2.09 -10.06
CA LEU A 39 -20.76 -0.93 -9.20
C LEU A 39 -19.49 -0.10 -9.35
N LYS A 40 -19.64 1.21 -9.24
CA LYS A 40 -18.53 2.14 -9.06
C LYS A 40 -18.33 2.35 -7.55
N ALA A 41 -17.14 2.05 -7.06
CA ALA A 41 -16.75 2.32 -5.68
C ALA A 41 -15.80 3.52 -5.66
N LEU A 42 -16.09 4.50 -4.80
CA LEU A 42 -15.13 5.54 -4.46
C LEU A 42 -14.22 5.02 -3.36
N GLU A 43 -12.94 4.89 -3.67
CA GLU A 43 -11.90 4.59 -2.70
C GLU A 43 -11.31 5.89 -2.19
N LEU A 44 -11.45 6.10 -0.88
CA LEU A 44 -10.82 7.21 -0.16
C LEU A 44 -9.28 7.11 -0.27
N PRO A 45 -8.56 8.20 0.03
CA PRO A 45 -7.10 8.19 0.14
C PRO A 45 -6.60 6.98 0.95
N GLY A 46 -5.94 6.08 0.24
CA GLY A 46 -5.18 4.95 0.75
C GLY A 46 -3.68 5.22 0.61
N LEU A 47 -2.87 4.24 1.02
CA LEU A 47 -1.43 4.44 1.21
C LEU A 47 -0.76 5.09 -0.01
N TRP A 48 -0.92 4.52 -1.20
CA TRP A 48 -0.22 4.96 -2.42
C TRP A 48 -0.87 6.12 -3.17
N ASN A 49 -2.08 6.49 -2.76
CA ASN A 49 -3.00 7.19 -3.63
C ASN A 49 -3.67 8.38 -2.91
N GLY A 50 -3.05 8.81 -1.80
CA GLY A 50 -3.41 10.04 -1.09
C GLY A 50 -3.04 10.08 0.40
N ALA A 51 -2.95 8.93 1.08
CA ALA A 51 -2.76 8.89 2.53
C ALA A 51 -1.31 9.15 2.99
N MET A 52 -0.34 9.10 2.07
CA MET A 52 1.06 9.43 2.30
C MET A 52 1.50 10.71 1.56
N SER A 53 0.57 11.63 1.31
CA SER A 53 0.89 12.90 0.63
C SER A 53 2.05 13.60 1.35
N ASP A 54 3.01 14.10 0.58
CA ASP A 54 4.15 14.86 1.10
C ASP A 54 5.10 14.07 2.02
N TRP A 55 5.02 12.73 2.03
CA TRP A 55 6.02 11.91 2.71
C TRP A 55 7.34 11.91 1.94
N ASN A 56 8.45 12.15 2.65
CA ASN A 56 9.78 11.86 2.12
C ASN A 56 9.94 10.34 1.94
N THR A 57 9.92 9.89 0.69
CA THR A 57 9.89 8.46 0.36
C THR A 57 11.19 8.06 -0.35
N VAL A 58 11.78 6.95 0.08
CA VAL A 58 12.96 6.35 -0.56
C VAL A 58 12.60 4.92 -0.95
N PHE A 59 12.80 4.58 -2.22
CA PHE A 59 12.66 3.21 -2.70
C PHE A 59 14.00 2.51 -2.62
N VAL A 60 13.99 1.34 -1.99
CA VAL A 60 15.16 0.47 -1.88
C VAL A 60 14.84 -0.82 -2.60
N GLU A 61 15.66 -1.18 -3.58
CA GLU A 61 15.57 -2.48 -4.23
C GLU A 61 16.10 -3.55 -3.29
N VAL A 62 15.36 -4.65 -3.18
CA VAL A 62 15.71 -5.82 -2.37
C VAL A 62 15.76 -7.06 -3.25
N PRO A 63 16.58 -8.08 -2.92
CA PRO A 63 16.65 -9.31 -3.70
C PRO A 63 15.28 -9.97 -3.85
N ILE A 64 14.97 -10.52 -5.02
CA ILE A 64 13.68 -11.17 -5.28
C ILE A 64 13.36 -12.29 -4.28
N SER A 65 14.37 -12.94 -3.71
CA SER A 65 14.22 -14.00 -2.71
C SER A 65 13.55 -13.53 -1.41
N THR A 66 13.59 -12.24 -1.10
CA THR A 66 12.90 -11.68 0.08
C THR A 66 11.39 -11.60 -0.12
N PHE A 67 10.91 -11.85 -1.35
CA PHE A 67 9.53 -11.67 -1.70
C PHE A 67 8.98 -12.84 -2.52
N ASN A 68 8.22 -13.72 -1.86
CA ASN A 68 7.61 -14.91 -2.46
C ASN A 68 6.07 -14.78 -2.44
N PRO A 69 5.45 -14.13 -3.44
CA PRO A 69 3.99 -14.02 -3.48
C PRO A 69 3.30 -15.25 -4.04
N VAL A 70 2.14 -15.51 -3.48
CA VAL A 70 1.15 -16.45 -4.02
C VAL A 70 0.03 -15.64 -4.67
N LYS A 71 -0.07 -15.68 -6.00
CA LYS A 71 -1.12 -15.03 -6.80
C LYS A 71 -2.11 -16.04 -7.39
N THR A 72 -1.65 -17.25 -7.65
CA THR A 72 -2.41 -18.38 -8.18
C THR A 72 -2.19 -19.60 -7.29
N VAL A 73 -3.09 -20.57 -7.34
CA VAL A 73 -2.98 -21.80 -6.54
C VAL A 73 -1.64 -22.52 -6.81
N ASN A 74 -1.15 -22.49 -8.05
CA ASN A 74 0.12 -23.11 -8.43
C ASN A 74 1.34 -22.44 -7.80
N ASP A 75 1.24 -21.19 -7.34
CA ASP A 75 2.37 -20.54 -6.66
C ASP A 75 2.70 -21.24 -5.33
N LEU A 76 1.74 -21.94 -4.70
CA LEU A 76 1.95 -22.72 -3.48
C LEU A 76 2.86 -23.95 -3.69
N LEU A 77 3.01 -24.42 -4.93
CA LEU A 77 3.84 -25.57 -5.26
C LEU A 77 5.33 -25.22 -5.38
N ARG A 78 5.69 -23.94 -5.30
CA ARG A 78 7.09 -23.51 -5.31
C ARG A 78 7.79 -23.93 -4.01
N GLU A 79 9.07 -24.29 -4.10
CA GLU A 79 9.88 -24.73 -2.95
C GLU A 79 9.87 -23.72 -1.78
N GLN A 80 9.76 -22.43 -2.08
CA GLN A 80 9.69 -21.37 -1.07
C GLN A 80 8.40 -21.41 -0.22
N HIS A 81 7.42 -22.26 -0.56
CA HIS A 81 6.10 -22.35 0.06
C HIS A 81 5.68 -23.77 0.48
N GLN A 82 6.60 -24.76 0.40
CA GLN A 82 6.43 -26.10 0.99
C GLN A 82 6.99 -26.13 2.42
#